data_AF-A0A1I6BVN4-F1
#
_entry.id   AF-A0A1I6BVN4-F1
#
_cell.length_a   1.000
_cell.length_b   1.000
_cell.length_c   1.000
_cell.angle_alpha   90.00
_cell.angle_beta   90.00
_cell.angle_gamma   90.00
#
_symmetry.space_group_name_H-M   'P 1'
#
loop_
_entity.id
_entity.type
_entity.pdbx_description
1 polymer ?
#
loop_
_entity_poly.entity_id
_entity_poly.type
_entity_poly.pdbx_seq_one_letter_code
_entity_poly.pdbx_strand_id
1 'polypeptide(L)'
;MTKLFIYLALVNLIDGIVTFIGLHLNVITEANHLMAVVYDNSPFLFMLIKIFLSACLLVFVFKIKLNRTKLLLSLVMFASVAYSFTLSLHVYWILLYL
;
A
#
# COMPACT_ATOMS: atom_id res chain seq x y z
N MET A 1 7.88 -14.30 8.78
CA MET A 1 8.21 -13.71 7.46
C MET A 1 7.07 -13.82 6.47
N THR A 2 6.67 -14.99 5.99
CA THR A 2 5.54 -15.17 5.05
C THR A 2 4.28 -14.40 5.47
N LYS A 3 3.85 -14.54 6.73
CA LYS A 3 2.69 -13.81 7.28
C LYS A 3 2.85 -12.28 7.21
N LEU A 4 4.06 -11.74 7.40
CA LEU A 4 4.32 -10.30 7.35
C LEU A 4 4.24 -9.75 5.94
N PHE A 5 4.72 -10.50 4.94
CA PHE A 5 4.56 -10.09 3.55
C PHE A 5 3.11 -10.18 3.09
N ILE A 6 2.38 -11.22 3.50
CA ILE A 6 0.93 -11.32 3.22
C ILE A 6 0.21 -10.15 3.87
N TYR A 7 0.53 -9.85 5.13
CA TYR A 7 0.01 -8.68 5.83
C TYR A 7 0.32 -7.38 5.07
N LEU A 8 1.57 -7.14 4.70
CA LEU A 8 1.98 -5.94 3.96
C LEU A 8 1.25 -5.83 2.61
N ALA A 9 1.08 -6.94 1.89
CA ALA A 9 0.34 -6.96 0.63
C ALA A 9 -1.14 -6.60 0.82
N LEU A 10 -1.77 -7.08 1.90
CA LEU A 10 -3.15 -6.72 2.25
C LEU A 10 -3.26 -5.25 2.67
N VAL A 11 -2.37 -4.77 3.52
CA VAL A 11 -2.36 -3.37 3.95
C VAL A 11 -2.17 -2.44 2.76
N ASN A 12 -1.24 -2.73 1.83
CA ASN A 12 -1.06 -1.94 0.61
C ASN A 12 -2.30 -1.94 -0.30
N LEU A 13 -3.04 -3.07 -0.37
CA LEU A 13 -4.26 -3.16 -1.15
C LEU A 13 -5.38 -2.30 -0.54
N ILE A 14 -5.60 -2.45 0.77
CA ILE A 14 -6.61 -1.69 1.52
C ILE A 14 -6.27 -0.19 1.47
N ASP A 15 -5.01 0.17 1.70
CA ASP A 15 -4.51 1.54 1.57
C ASP A 15 -4.78 2.11 0.18
N GLY A 16 -4.55 1.34 -0.90
CA GLY A 16 -4.89 1.78 -2.25
C GLY A 16 -6.37 2.11 -2.42
N ILE A 17 -7.27 1.30 -1.87
CA ILE A 17 -8.73 1.55 -1.92
C ILE A 17 -9.10 2.80 -1.12
N VAL A 18 -8.59 2.92 0.10
CA VAL A 18 -8.87 4.06 0.98
C VAL A 18 -8.33 5.35 0.38
N THR A 19 -7.11 5.33 -0.17
CA THR A 19 -6.50 6.47 -0.85
C THR A 19 -7.29 6.85 -2.10
N PHE A 20 -7.74 5.88 -2.90
CA PHE A 20 -8.60 6.15 -4.06
C PHE A 20 -9.89 6.87 -3.65
N ILE A 21 -10.56 6.40 -2.59
CA ILE A 21 -11.77 7.05 -2.06
C ILE A 21 -11.44 8.46 -1.56
N GLY A 22 -10.37 8.61 -0.77
CA GLY A 22 -9.98 9.90 -0.21
C GLY A 22 -9.60 10.94 -1.26
N LEU A 23 -8.90 10.53 -2.32
CA LEU A 23 -8.59 11.38 -3.47
C LEU A 23 -9.86 11.75 -4.25
N HIS A 24 -10.77 10.80 -4.47
CA HIS A 24 -12.03 11.07 -5.16
C HIS A 24 -12.94 12.05 -4.40
N LEU A 25 -12.91 11.99 -3.07
CA LEU A 25 -13.61 12.93 -2.18
C LEU A 25 -12.84 14.25 -1.96
N ASN A 26 -11.63 14.39 -2.49
CA ASN A 26 -10.71 15.53 -2.25
C ASN A 26 -10.41 15.77 -0.75
N VAL A 27 -10.47 14.74 0.10
CA VAL A 27 -10.18 14.83 1.55
C VAL A 27 -8.75 14.38 1.88
N ILE A 28 -8.07 13.74 0.94
CA ILE A 28 -6.67 13.30 1.04
C ILE A 28 -5.91 13.83 -0.20
N THR A 29 -4.62 14.08 -0.04
CA THR A 29 -3.70 14.37 -1.16
C THR A 29 -2.64 13.27 -1.25
N GLU A 30 -2.24 12.91 -2.47
CA GLU A 30 -1.21 11.90 -2.69
C GLU A 30 0.18 12.55 -2.60
N ALA A 31 0.90 12.29 -1.51
CA ALA A 31 2.25 12.83 -1.30
C ALA A 31 3.29 12.21 -2.26
N ASN A 32 3.04 11.01 -2.78
CA ASN A 32 3.91 10.40 -3.77
C ASN A 32 3.66 11.02 -5.15
N HIS A 33 4.55 11.92 -5.58
CA HIS A 33 4.43 12.63 -6.86
C HIS A 33 4.21 11.70 -8.07
N LEU A 34 4.85 10.52 -8.08
CA LEU A 34 4.66 9.56 -9.18
C LEU A 34 3.24 9.00 -9.17
N MET A 35 2.72 8.62 -8.00
CA MET A 35 1.37 8.07 -7.89
C MET A 35 0.30 9.15 -8.09
N ALA A 36 0.57 10.40 -7.70
CA ALA A 36 -0.29 11.55 -7.99
C ALA A 36 -0.46 11.73 -9.50
N VAL A 37 0.64 11.79 -10.26
CA VAL A 37 0.60 11.86 -11.73
C VAL A 37 -0.13 10.67 -12.33
N VAL A 38 0.09 9.46 -11.84
CA VAL A 38 -0.62 8.26 -12.32
C VAL A 38 -2.12 8.40 -12.07
N TYR A 39 -2.53 8.83 -10.88
CA TYR A 39 -3.94 8.99 -10.53
C TYR A 39 -4.62 10.07 -11.39
N ASP A 40 -3.96 11.21 -11.58
CA ASP A 40 -4.47 12.32 -12.40
C ASP A 40 -4.66 11.92 -13.87
N ASN A 41 -3.79 11.04 -14.40
CA ASN A 41 -3.95 10.49 -15.75
C ASN A 41 -5.05 9.42 -15.81
N SER A 42 -5.07 8.50 -14.85
CA SER A 42 -6.08 7.44 -14.77
C SER A 42 -6.19 6.86 -13.35
N PRO A 43 -7.31 7.11 -12.65
CA PRO A 43 -7.56 6.51 -11.34
C PRO A 43 -7.58 4.97 -11.38
N PHE A 44 -7.96 4.39 -12.53
CA PHE A 44 -7.91 2.95 -12.74
C PHE A 44 -6.46 2.43 -12.78
N LEU A 45 -5.55 3.14 -13.45
CA LEU A 45 -4.13 2.77 -13.51
C LEU A 45 -3.49 2.82 -12.12
N PHE A 46 -3.83 3.83 -11.31
CA PHE A 46 -3.40 3.92 -9.91
C PHE A 46 -3.74 2.64 -9.14
N MET A 47 -4.99 2.18 -9.24
CA MET A 47 -5.44 0.97 -8.55
C MET A 47 -4.77 -0.29 -9.10
N LEU A 48 -4.61 -0.37 -10.43
CA LEU A 48 -3.92 -1.49 -11.09
C LEU A 48 -2.48 -1.65 -10.59
N ILE A 49 -1.73 -0.54 -10.44
CA ILE A 49 -0.36 -0.57 -9.93
C ILE A 49 -0.32 -1.07 -8.48
N LYS A 50 -1.21 -0.58 -7.61
CA LYS A 50 -1.29 -1.05 -6.21
C LYS A 50 -1.62 -2.55 -6.14
N ILE A 51 -2.57 -3.03 -6.94
CA ILE A 51 -2.90 -4.47 -7.05
C ILE A 51 -1.69 -5.27 -7.54
N PHE A 52 -1.01 -4.79 -8.59
CA PHE A 52 0.17 -5.43 -9.15
C PHE A 52 1.29 -5.55 -8.11
N LEU A 53 1.57 -4.48 -7.35
CA LEU A 53 2.57 -4.50 -6.28
C LEU A 53 2.22 -5.51 -5.18
N SER A 54 0.96 -5.56 -4.75
CA SER A 54 0.50 -6.57 -3.78
C SER A 54 0.64 -8.00 -4.35
N ALA A 55 0.31 -8.21 -5.63
CA ALA A 55 0.51 -9.49 -6.30
C ALA A 55 2.00 -9.88 -6.37
N CYS A 56 2.88 -8.93 -6.71
CA CYS A 56 4.32 -9.14 -6.69
C CYS A 56 4.79 -9.57 -5.31
N LEU A 57 4.39 -8.88 -4.24
CA LEU A 57 4.75 -9.26 -2.86
C LEU A 57 4.34 -10.70 -2.53
N LEU A 58 3.14 -11.13 -2.96
CA LEU A 58 2.69 -12.52 -2.76
C LEU A 58 3.53 -13.50 -3.60
N VAL A 59 3.82 -13.20 -4.86
CA VAL A 59 4.69 -14.03 -5.70
C VAL A 59 6.09 -14.16 -5.09
N PHE A 60 6.68 -13.07 -4.59
CA PHE A 60 7.97 -13.06 -3.90
C PHE A 60 7.97 -14.04 -2.72
N VAL A 61 6.88 -14.13 -1.96
CA VAL A 61 6.77 -15.03 -0.81
C VAL A 61 6.61 -16.50 -1.19
N PHE A 62 5.81 -16.79 -2.21
CA PHE A 62 5.43 -18.17 -2.52
C PHE A 62 6.32 -18.84 -3.57
N LYS A 63 6.90 -18.08 -4.49
CA LYS A 63 7.68 -18.62 -5.62
C LYS A 63 9.18 -18.43 -5.43
N ILE A 64 9.61 -17.38 -4.73
CA ILE A 64 11.03 -17.09 -4.55
C ILE A 64 11.48 -17.62 -3.19
N LYS A 65 12.46 -18.53 -3.19
CA LYS A 65 13.13 -18.97 -1.96
C LYS A 65 13.99 -17.81 -1.43
N LEU A 66 13.36 -16.92 -0.68
CA LEU A 66 14.03 -15.80 -0.04
C LEU A 66 14.86 -16.30 1.14
N ASN A 67 16.16 -15.99 1.11
CA ASN A 67 17.02 -16.14 2.26
C ASN A 67 16.51 -15.21 3.36
N ARG A 68 16.16 -15.79 4.52
CA ARG A 68 15.54 -15.09 5.66
C ARG A 68 16.57 -14.26 6.42
N THR A 69 17.13 -13.25 5.76
CA THR A 69 18.12 -12.36 6.38
C THR A 69 17.44 -11.43 7.38
N LYS A 70 18.18 -11.03 8.42
CA LYS A 70 17.70 -10.05 9.42
C LYS A 70 17.34 -8.71 8.77
N LEU A 71 18.07 -8.31 7.73
CA LEU A 71 17.78 -7.11 6.95
C LEU A 71 16.41 -7.18 6.27
N LEU A 72 16.11 -8.28 5.59
CA LEU A 72 14.80 -8.47 4.95
C LEU A 72 13.66 -8.46 5.98
N LEU A 73 13.88 -9.07 7.16
CA LEU A 73 12.91 -9.00 8.24
C LEU A 73 12.64 -7.57 8.67
N SER A 74 13.71 -6.82 8.93
CA SER A 74 13.64 -5.43 9.40
C SER A 74 12.94 -4.54 8.37
N LEU A 75 13.26 -4.68 7.09
CA LEU A 75 12.61 -3.92 6.01
C LEU A 75 11.11 -4.19 5.92
N VAL A 76 10.71 -5.47 5.94
CA VAL A 76 9.29 -5.84 5.83
C VAL A 76 8.52 -5.41 7.07
N MET A 77 9.13 -5.52 8.26
CA MET A 77 8.53 -5.02 9.50
C MET A 77 8.36 -3.50 9.46
N PHE A 78 9.40 -2.76 9.08
CA PHE A 78 9.33 -1.30 8.96
C PHE A 78 8.26 -0.88 7.95
N ALA A 79 8.25 -1.48 6.76
CA ALA A 79 7.24 -1.22 5.75
C ALA A 79 5.83 -1.52 6.27
N SER A 80 5.64 -2.64 6.99
CA SER A 80 4.35 -3.01 7.57
C SER A 80 3.87 -1.96 8.57
N VAL A 81 4.75 -1.46 9.46
CA VAL A 81 4.38 -0.42 10.43
C VAL A 81 4.06 0.90 9.73
N ALA A 82 4.91 1.33 8.80
CA ALA A 82 4.73 2.59 8.07
C ALA A 82 3.43 2.61 7.25
N TYR A 83 3.14 1.52 6.53
CA TYR A 83 1.91 1.40 5.74
C TYR A 83 0.67 1.34 6.63
N SER A 84 0.71 0.65 7.77
CA SER A 84 -0.42 0.62 8.70
C SER A 84 -0.68 1.96 9.36
N PHE A 85 0.37 2.71 9.69
CA PHE A 85 0.24 4.08 10.18
C PHE A 85 -0.41 4.99 9.13
N THR A 86 0.09 4.92 7.88
CA THR A 86 -0.43 5.73 6.77
C THR A 86 -1.90 5.41 6.48
N LEU A 87 -2.24 4.12 6.40
CA LEU A 87 -3.63 3.66 6.27
C LEU A 87 -4.53 4.20 7.39
N SER A 88 -4.05 4.17 8.64
CA SER A 88 -4.82 4.67 9.79
C SER A 88 -5.07 6.18 9.67
N LEU A 89 -4.09 6.94 9.20
CA LEU A 89 -4.23 8.38 8.94
C LEU A 89 -5.24 8.66 7.83
N HIS A 90 -5.20 7.89 6.74
CA HIS A 90 -6.16 8.00 5.65
C HIS A 90 -7.60 7.72 6.10
N VAL A 91 -7.80 6.63 6.86
CA VAL A 91 -9.11 6.29 7.43
C VAL A 91 -9.58 7.41 8.38
N TYR A 92 -8.69 7.92 9.25
CA TYR A 92 -9.02 9.00 10.16
C TYR A 92 -9.48 10.27 9.44
N TRP A 93 -8.76 10.71 8.41
CA TRP A 93 -9.14 11.89 7.62
C TRP A 93 -10.47 11.69 6.89
N ILE A 94 -10.66 10.53 6.25
CA ILE A 94 -11.93 10.22 5.59
C ILE A 94 -13.09 10.29 6.59
N LEU A 95 -12.96 9.69 7.78
CA LEU A 95 -14.00 9.74 8.81
C LEU A 95 -14.22 11.15 9.39
N LEU A 96 -13.19 11.99 9.42
CA LEU A 96 -13.28 13.36 9.93
C LEU A 96 -13.99 14.31 8.95
N TYR A 97 -13.85 14.07 7.64
CA TYR A 97 -14.36 14.93 6.58
C TYR A 97 -15.60 14.36 5.85
N LEU A 98 -16.06 13.16 6.21
CA LEU A 98 -17.38 12.61 5.82
C LEU A 98 -18.49 13.16 6.71
#